data_AF-A0A4R3M7W4-F1
#
_entry.id   AF-A0A4R3M7W4-F1
#
_cell.length_a   1.000
_cell.length_b   1.000
_cell.length_c   1.000
_cell.angle_alpha   90.00
_cell.angle_beta   90.00
_cell.angle_gamma   90.00
#
_symmetry.space_group_name_H-M   'P 1'
#
loop_
_entity.id
_entity.type
_entity.pdbx_description
1 polymer ?
#
loop_
_entity_poly.entity_id
_entity_poly.type
_entity_poly.pdbx_seq_one_letter_code
_entity_poly.pdbx_strand_id
1 'polypeptide(L)'
;MASFGSSKRSVFKPTAYGNSRRPRRIPRWLVLMLTGVVLGSGGLLFLQKNYGPPRLTIEQSEQLHNDINSTNLDKQRLQSQLNQQTHDLTEAKASLATQTVQLKQAQEQAAKSDSALQLFADAMPPDPRGTSPGIRSATFKNNAGQLDYQVLVMQDDNKKATRYQGDMELTVAGRYPNGKTNTIKLPLISIDLQQYTFVRGSAPLPDNFTARVVTIRITDQNSKHISATRTLHVLR
;
A
#
# COMPACT_ATOMS: atom_id res chain seq x y z
N MET A 1 -110.78 25.23 59.53
CA MET A 1 -111.82 24.22 59.85
C MET A 1 -111.15 22.85 59.79
N ALA A 2 -111.20 21.94 60.74
CA ALA A 2 -111.94 21.84 61.99
C ALA A 2 -111.07 21.07 63.01
N SER A 3 -111.29 21.39 64.28
CA SER A 3 -110.91 20.61 65.47
C SER A 3 -111.63 19.26 65.49
N PHE A 4 -111.03 18.21 66.08
CA PHE A 4 -111.69 17.33 67.05
C PHE A 4 -110.63 16.55 67.84
N GLY A 5 -110.70 16.63 69.16
CA GLY A 5 -109.95 15.81 70.10
C GLY A 5 -110.74 14.59 70.57
N SER A 6 -110.05 13.68 71.26
CA SER A 6 -110.53 12.59 72.16
C SER A 6 -109.46 11.49 72.17
N SER A 7 -109.09 10.76 73.22
CA SER A 7 -109.41 10.72 74.65
C SER A 7 -108.30 9.86 75.30
N LYS A 8 -108.04 10.05 76.59
CA LYS A 8 -107.06 9.26 77.36
C LYS A 8 -107.55 7.82 77.59
N ARG A 9 -106.65 6.84 77.57
CA ARG A 9 -106.79 5.64 78.40
C ARG A 9 -105.43 5.12 78.87
N SER A 10 -105.25 5.10 80.18
CA SER A 10 -104.15 4.44 80.89
C SER A 10 -104.55 3.01 81.23
N VAL A 11 -103.77 2.02 80.82
CA VAL A 11 -103.78 0.67 81.41
C VAL A 11 -102.34 0.16 81.48
N PHE A 12 -101.92 -0.27 82.67
CA PHE A 12 -100.60 -0.82 82.95
C PHE A 12 -100.52 -2.34 82.63
N LYS A 13 -99.27 -2.74 82.34
CA LYS A 13 -98.62 -4.03 81.98
C LYS A 13 -99.09 -5.28 82.78
N PRO A 14 -98.83 -6.56 82.36
CA PRO A 14 -97.53 -7.04 81.81
C PRO A 14 -97.51 -8.26 80.85
N THR A 15 -96.37 -8.48 80.18
CA THR A 15 -95.64 -9.76 80.12
C THR A 15 -94.27 -9.55 79.47
N ALA A 16 -93.30 -10.33 79.95
CA ALA A 16 -91.91 -10.33 79.54
C ALA A 16 -91.72 -11.15 78.26
N TYR A 17 -90.82 -10.69 77.38
CA TYR A 17 -90.38 -11.31 76.11
C TYR A 17 -91.31 -11.14 74.88
N GLY A 18 -91.20 -9.97 74.25
CA GLY A 18 -91.60 -9.74 72.85
C GLY A 18 -90.38 -9.35 72.01
N ASN A 19 -89.77 -10.31 71.33
CA ASN A 19 -88.58 -10.13 70.50
C ASN A 19 -88.99 -9.62 69.10
N SER A 20 -88.91 -8.32 68.84
CA SER A 20 -89.08 -7.78 67.48
C SER A 20 -87.75 -7.82 66.71
N ARG A 21 -87.68 -8.66 65.67
CA ARG A 21 -86.51 -8.80 64.80
C ARG A 21 -86.40 -7.59 63.86
N ARG A 22 -85.39 -6.74 64.05
CA ARG A 22 -85.01 -5.68 63.08
C ARG A 22 -84.34 -6.31 61.84
N PRO A 23 -84.69 -5.93 60.60
CA PRO A 23 -83.96 -6.36 59.42
C PRO A 23 -82.55 -5.75 59.43
N ARG A 24 -81.52 -6.61 59.38
CA ARG A 24 -80.11 -6.21 59.21
C ARG A 24 -79.93 -5.58 57.83
N ARG A 25 -80.02 -4.25 57.73
CA ARG A 25 -79.48 -3.51 56.59
C ARG A 25 -77.96 -3.42 56.77
N ILE A 26 -77.23 -3.88 55.77
CA ILE A 26 -75.77 -3.76 55.72
C ILE A 26 -75.43 -2.27 55.79
N PRO A 27 -74.55 -1.83 56.71
CA PRO A 27 -74.18 -0.42 56.83
C PRO A 27 -73.56 0.06 55.52
N ARG A 28 -74.04 1.19 54.99
CA ARG A 28 -73.56 1.76 53.71
C ARG A 28 -72.04 1.99 53.68
N TRP A 29 -71.41 2.19 54.85
CA TRP A 29 -69.96 2.34 54.96
C TRP A 29 -69.18 1.08 54.53
N LEU A 30 -69.77 -0.10 54.71
CA LEU A 30 -69.09 -1.38 54.54
C LEU A 30 -69.11 -1.78 53.06
N VAL A 31 -70.21 -1.43 52.39
CA VAL A 31 -70.31 -1.51 50.93
C VAL A 31 -69.28 -0.60 50.27
N LEU A 32 -69.13 0.64 50.73
CA LEU A 32 -68.12 1.58 50.20
C LEU A 32 -66.69 1.06 50.40
N MET A 33 -66.38 0.51 51.58
CA MET A 33 -65.09 -0.10 51.87
C MET A 33 -64.78 -1.29 50.96
N LEU A 34 -65.74 -2.21 50.80
CA LEU A 34 -65.57 -3.37 49.91
C LEU A 34 -65.42 -2.96 48.44
N THR A 35 -66.22 -2.01 47.95
CA THR A 35 -66.05 -1.51 46.58
C THR A 35 -64.71 -0.83 46.38
N GLY A 36 -64.23 -0.06 47.37
CA GLY A 36 -62.91 0.55 47.32
C GLY A 36 -61.78 -0.46 47.28
N VAL A 37 -61.87 -1.54 48.06
CA VAL A 37 -60.88 -2.64 48.05
C VAL A 37 -60.92 -3.41 46.73
N VAL A 38 -62.10 -3.70 46.19
CA VAL A 38 -62.24 -4.40 44.90
C VAL A 38 -61.75 -3.53 43.73
N LEU A 39 -62.05 -2.23 43.72
CA LEU A 39 -61.52 -1.30 42.72
C LEU A 39 -60.01 -1.08 42.87
N GLY A 40 -59.50 -0.99 44.09
CA GLY A 40 -58.06 -0.82 44.36
C GLY A 40 -57.24 -2.06 43.98
N SER A 41 -57.71 -3.26 44.38
CA SER A 41 -57.04 -4.52 44.04
C SER A 41 -57.19 -4.90 42.56
N GLY A 42 -58.36 -4.64 41.97
CA GLY A 42 -58.59 -4.82 40.54
C GLY A 42 -57.76 -3.87 39.67
N GLY A 43 -57.61 -2.61 40.10
CA GLY A 43 -56.79 -1.61 39.39
C GLY A 43 -55.30 -1.96 39.38
N LEU A 44 -54.74 -2.43 40.51
CA LEU A 44 -53.35 -2.86 40.60
C LEU A 44 -53.06 -4.09 39.73
N LEU A 45 -53.96 -5.08 39.73
CA LEU A 45 -53.82 -6.27 38.88
C LEU A 45 -53.90 -5.95 37.39
N PHE A 46 -54.72 -4.97 37.00
CA PHE A 46 -54.85 -4.54 35.61
C PHE A 46 -53.57 -3.83 35.11
N LEU A 47 -52.99 -2.94 35.91
CA LEU A 47 -51.71 -2.30 35.56
C LEU A 47 -50.57 -3.31 35.46
N GLN A 48 -50.51 -4.26 36.39
CA GLN A 48 -49.47 -5.28 36.39
C GLN A 48 -49.61 -6.25 35.20
N LYS A 49 -50.83 -6.52 34.73
CA LYS A 49 -51.09 -7.44 33.62
C LYS A 49 -50.90 -6.81 32.24
N ASN A 50 -51.21 -5.51 32.08
CA ASN A 50 -51.08 -4.81 30.79
C ASN A 50 -49.74 -4.08 30.59
N TYR A 51 -49.05 -3.71 31.67
CA TYR A 51 -47.78 -2.95 31.61
C TYR A 51 -46.64 -3.62 32.40
N GLY A 52 -46.85 -4.84 32.90
CA GLY A 52 -45.76 -5.64 33.44
C GLY A 52 -44.74 -5.97 32.34
N PRO A 53 -43.44 -6.09 32.67
CA PRO A 53 -42.43 -6.49 31.70
C PRO A 53 -42.90 -7.78 31.01
N PRO A 54 -42.85 -7.85 29.66
CA PRO A 54 -43.24 -9.05 28.95
C PRO A 54 -42.46 -10.21 29.56
N ARG A 55 -43.18 -11.18 30.11
CA ARG A 55 -42.53 -12.39 30.63
C ARG A 55 -42.01 -13.11 29.41
N LEU A 56 -40.72 -12.92 29.12
CA LEU A 56 -39.99 -13.64 28.10
C LEU A 56 -40.35 -15.10 28.30
N THR A 57 -41.04 -15.67 27.31
CA THR A 57 -41.18 -17.12 27.25
C THR A 57 -39.77 -17.70 27.17
N ILE A 58 -39.54 -18.89 27.74
CA ILE A 58 -38.20 -19.49 27.83
C ILE A 58 -37.51 -19.49 26.45
N GLU A 59 -38.29 -19.73 25.39
CA GLU A 59 -37.87 -19.68 23.99
C GLU A 59 -37.40 -18.27 23.53
N GLN A 60 -38.09 -17.20 23.90
CA GLN A 60 -37.68 -15.82 23.58
C GLN A 60 -36.41 -15.40 24.34
N SER A 61 -36.22 -15.88 25.58
CA SER A 61 -34.98 -15.65 26.30
C SER A 61 -33.79 -16.41 25.68
N GLU A 62 -34.01 -17.63 25.20
CA GLU A 62 -32.98 -18.40 24.50
C GLU A 62 -32.61 -17.74 23.15
N GLN A 63 -33.60 -17.30 22.37
CA GLN A 63 -33.37 -16.56 21.13
C GLN A 63 -32.58 -15.27 21.37
N LEU A 64 -32.98 -14.47 22.37
CA LEU A 64 -32.25 -13.24 22.73
C LEU A 64 -30.82 -13.54 23.20
N HIS A 65 -30.62 -14.62 23.96
CA HIS A 65 -29.29 -15.01 24.40
C HIS A 65 -28.40 -15.41 23.23
N ASN A 66 -28.95 -16.15 22.26
CA ASN A 66 -28.26 -16.53 21.03
C ASN A 66 -27.91 -15.29 20.18
N ASP A 67 -28.82 -14.32 20.05
CA ASP A 67 -28.57 -13.06 19.32
C ASP A 67 -27.51 -12.17 19.99
N ILE A 68 -27.52 -12.10 21.32
CA ILE A 68 -26.48 -11.37 22.07
C ILE A 68 -25.12 -12.07 21.88
N ASN A 69 -25.09 -13.39 21.92
CA ASN A 69 -23.87 -14.16 21.72
C ASN A 69 -23.34 -14.01 20.29
N SER A 70 -24.19 -14.09 19.27
CA SER A 70 -23.78 -13.88 17.87
C SER A 70 -23.26 -12.46 17.65
N THR A 71 -23.95 -11.45 18.16
CA THR A 71 -23.53 -10.03 18.06
C THR A 71 -22.20 -9.80 18.76
N ASN A 72 -21.97 -10.42 19.93
CA ASN A 72 -20.70 -10.32 20.64
C ASN A 72 -19.55 -10.97 19.86
N LEU A 73 -19.80 -12.12 19.22
CA LEU A 73 -18.81 -12.78 18.35
C LEU A 73 -18.49 -11.91 17.12
N ASP A 74 -19.51 -11.32 16.49
CA ASP A 74 -19.33 -10.41 15.35
C ASP A 74 -18.56 -9.16 15.76
N LYS A 75 -18.84 -8.59 16.93
CA LYS A 75 -18.09 -7.45 17.47
C LYS A 75 -16.62 -7.79 17.70
N GLN A 76 -16.33 -8.95 18.29
CA GLN A 76 -14.94 -9.43 18.47
C GLN A 76 -14.24 -9.63 17.13
N ARG A 77 -14.93 -10.21 16.15
CA ARG A 77 -14.40 -10.42 14.80
C ARG A 77 -14.10 -9.10 14.09
N LEU A 78 -15.03 -8.14 14.12
CA LEU A 78 -14.85 -6.82 13.53
C LEU A 78 -13.73 -6.04 14.21
N GLN A 79 -13.60 -6.14 15.52
CA GLN A 79 -12.50 -5.50 16.26
C GLN A 79 -11.15 -6.12 15.90
N SER A 80 -11.08 -7.44 15.72
CA SER A 80 -9.88 -8.11 15.20
C SER A 80 -9.55 -7.68 13.77
N GLN A 81 -10.54 -7.58 12.88
CA GLN A 81 -10.36 -7.11 11.51
C GLN A 81 -9.89 -5.65 11.46
N LEU A 82 -10.45 -4.77 12.29
CA LEU A 82 -10.02 -3.37 12.40
C LEU A 82 -8.59 -3.26 12.92
N ASN A 83 -8.21 -4.06 13.91
CA ASN A 83 -6.84 -4.09 14.42
C ASN A 83 -5.86 -4.56 13.33
N GLN A 84 -6.23 -5.60 12.58
CA GLN A 84 -5.41 -6.10 11.47
C GLN A 84 -5.26 -5.05 10.37
N GLN A 85 -6.37 -4.46 9.90
CA GLN A 85 -6.32 -3.42 8.86
C GLN A 85 -5.55 -2.18 9.33
N THR A 86 -5.67 -1.80 10.60
CA THR A 86 -4.90 -0.70 11.16
C THR A 86 -3.41 -1.02 11.14
N HIS A 87 -3.03 -2.24 11.51
CA HIS A 87 -1.66 -2.71 11.43
C HIS A 87 -1.13 -2.68 9.99
N ASP A 88 -1.86 -3.29 9.06
CA ASP A 88 -1.49 -3.34 7.64
C ASP A 88 -1.34 -1.93 7.06
N LEU A 89 -2.24 -0.99 7.41
CA LEU A 89 -2.14 0.41 6.99
C LEU A 89 -0.92 1.13 7.59
N THR A 90 -0.58 0.85 8.85
CA THR A 90 0.62 1.44 9.46
C THR A 90 1.89 0.90 8.81
N GLU A 91 1.95 -0.40 8.50
CA GLU A 91 3.06 -1.04 7.82
C GLU A 91 3.19 -0.53 6.38
N ALA A 92 2.08 -0.41 5.65
CA ALA A 92 2.05 0.17 4.31
C ALA A 92 2.52 1.63 4.29
N LYS A 93 2.11 2.43 5.28
CA LYS A 93 2.59 3.82 5.39
C LYS A 93 4.08 3.89 5.72
N ALA A 94 4.58 3.03 6.59
CA ALA A 94 5.99 2.96 6.94
C ALA A 94 6.84 2.51 5.73
N SER A 95 6.38 1.50 4.98
CA SER A 95 7.07 1.04 3.77
C SER A 95 7.07 2.11 2.67
N LEU A 96 5.97 2.84 2.48
CA LEU A 96 5.93 3.98 1.55
C LEU A 96 6.89 5.09 1.99
N ALA A 97 6.92 5.45 3.28
CA ALA A 97 7.85 6.45 3.81
C ALA A 97 9.31 6.03 3.58
N THR A 98 9.68 4.77 3.83
CA THR A 98 11.04 4.28 3.58
C THR A 98 11.39 4.26 2.09
N GLN A 99 10.48 3.83 1.22
CA GLN A 99 10.68 3.85 -0.23
C GLN A 99 10.86 5.28 -0.76
N THR A 100 10.08 6.25 -0.27
CA THR A 100 10.25 7.65 -0.69
C THR A 100 11.60 8.24 -0.27
N VAL A 101 12.11 7.88 0.91
CA VAL A 101 13.46 8.27 1.35
C VAL A 101 14.52 7.61 0.47
N GLN A 102 14.41 6.31 0.19
CA GLN A 102 15.34 5.58 -0.68
C GLN A 102 15.35 6.13 -2.11
N LEU A 103 14.18 6.47 -2.66
CA LEU A 103 14.08 7.08 -3.98
C LEU A 103 14.76 8.45 -4.03
N LYS A 104 14.56 9.30 -3.01
CA LYS A 104 15.25 10.58 -2.92
C LYS A 104 16.77 10.40 -2.83
N GLN A 105 17.24 9.49 -1.99
CA GLN A 105 18.67 9.18 -1.87
C GLN A 105 19.27 8.66 -3.19
N ALA A 106 18.57 7.76 -3.88
CA ALA A 106 19.00 7.24 -5.17
C ALA A 106 19.05 8.33 -6.24
N GLN A 107 18.05 9.23 -6.28
CA GLN A 107 18.04 10.37 -7.19
C GLN A 107 19.19 11.35 -6.91
N GLU A 108 19.44 11.67 -5.64
CA GLU A 108 20.59 12.50 -5.26
C GLU A 108 21.92 11.86 -5.63
N GLN A 109 22.04 10.54 -5.46
CA GLN A 109 23.25 9.82 -5.82
C GLN A 109 23.46 9.72 -7.34
N ALA A 110 22.38 9.57 -8.10
CA ALA A 110 22.41 9.66 -9.56
C ALA A 110 22.85 11.06 -10.01
N ALA A 111 22.26 12.13 -9.47
CA ALA A 111 22.63 13.51 -9.80
C ALA A 111 24.09 13.85 -9.42
N LYS A 112 24.58 13.34 -8.29
CA LYS A 112 26.01 13.44 -7.91
C LYS A 112 26.91 12.68 -8.88
N SER A 113 26.49 11.49 -9.32
CA SER A 113 27.26 10.71 -10.30
C SER A 113 27.29 11.39 -11.66
N ASP A 114 26.16 11.94 -12.11
CA ASP A 114 26.06 12.67 -13.38
C ASP A 114 26.93 13.93 -13.37
N SER A 115 26.91 14.71 -12.29
CA SER A 115 27.78 15.88 -12.16
C SER A 115 29.26 15.50 -12.10
N ALA A 116 29.62 14.43 -11.39
CA ALA A 116 30.99 13.91 -11.40
C ALA A 116 31.41 13.45 -12.81
N LEU A 117 30.54 12.75 -13.53
CA LEU A 117 30.79 12.32 -14.92
C LEU A 117 30.96 13.52 -15.87
N GLN A 118 30.18 14.59 -15.68
CA GLN A 118 30.36 15.84 -16.43
C GLN A 118 31.71 16.50 -16.14
N LEU A 119 32.11 16.61 -14.87
CA LEU A 119 33.43 17.13 -14.50
C LEU A 119 34.56 16.30 -15.11
N PHE A 120 34.44 14.97 -15.13
CA PHE A 120 35.41 14.10 -15.80
C PHE A 120 35.39 14.28 -17.32
N ALA A 121 34.21 14.44 -17.93
CA ALA A 121 34.07 14.70 -19.36
C ALA A 121 34.75 16.04 -19.75
N ASP A 122 34.61 17.07 -18.94
CA ASP A 122 35.23 18.39 -19.19
C ASP A 122 36.74 18.38 -18.94
N ALA A 123 37.23 17.54 -18.02
CA ALA A 123 38.65 17.36 -17.76
C ALA A 123 39.35 16.47 -18.81
N MET A 124 38.61 15.77 -19.68
CA MET A 124 39.20 14.92 -20.71
C MET A 124 39.83 15.77 -21.83
N PRO A 125 41.11 15.54 -22.17
CA PRO A 125 41.76 16.31 -23.22
C PRO A 125 41.09 16.09 -24.58
N PRO A 126 41.13 17.09 -25.49
CA PRO A 126 40.69 16.94 -26.88
C PRO A 126 41.36 15.74 -27.55
N ASP A 127 40.64 15.06 -28.44
CA ASP A 127 41.26 14.01 -29.27
C ASP A 127 42.41 14.65 -30.06
N PRO A 128 43.65 14.11 -29.98
CA PRO A 128 44.80 14.66 -30.71
C PRO A 128 44.60 14.73 -32.22
N ARG A 129 43.62 13.99 -32.77
CA ARG A 129 43.28 14.02 -34.20
C ARG A 129 42.26 15.09 -34.59
N GLY A 130 41.69 15.83 -33.62
CA GLY A 130 40.70 16.88 -33.87
C GLY A 130 39.41 16.40 -34.54
N THR A 131 39.12 15.10 -34.45
CA THR A 131 37.93 14.48 -35.04
C THR A 131 36.74 14.53 -34.10
N SER A 132 35.55 14.71 -34.65
CA SER A 132 34.28 14.74 -33.90
C SER A 132 33.25 13.85 -34.60
N PRO A 133 32.81 12.74 -33.99
CA PRO A 133 33.20 12.24 -32.66
C PRO A 133 34.67 11.83 -32.56
N GLY A 134 35.29 12.06 -31.40
CA GLY A 134 36.67 11.72 -31.10
C GLY A 134 36.80 10.51 -30.17
N ILE A 135 37.84 9.71 -30.37
CA ILE A 135 38.15 8.57 -29.51
C ILE A 135 39.03 9.09 -28.38
N ARG A 136 38.45 9.37 -27.20
CA ARG A 136 39.14 10.03 -26.09
C ARG A 136 40.01 9.07 -25.29
N SER A 137 39.48 7.90 -24.94
CA SER A 137 40.23 6.85 -24.27
C SER A 137 39.88 5.48 -24.86
N ALA A 138 40.86 4.59 -24.90
CA ALA A 138 40.60 3.20 -25.16
C ALA A 138 41.63 2.31 -24.47
N THR A 139 41.16 1.23 -23.87
CA THR A 139 41.98 0.24 -23.19
C THR A 139 41.62 -1.14 -23.68
N PHE A 140 42.64 -1.98 -23.81
CA PHE A 140 42.53 -3.33 -24.31
C PHE A 140 43.36 -4.26 -23.42
N LYS A 141 42.78 -5.42 -23.09
CA LYS A 141 43.44 -6.46 -22.29
C LYS A 141 43.20 -7.84 -22.89
N ASN A 142 44.26 -8.63 -22.97
CA ASN A 142 44.14 -10.03 -23.36
C ASN A 142 43.67 -10.84 -22.13
N ASN A 143 42.61 -11.62 -22.28
CA ASN A 143 42.05 -12.44 -21.21
C ASN A 143 41.69 -13.83 -21.74
N ALA A 144 42.55 -14.83 -21.48
CA ALA A 144 42.29 -16.25 -21.79
C ALA A 144 41.67 -16.53 -23.18
N GLY A 145 42.25 -15.98 -24.25
CA GLY A 145 41.74 -16.14 -25.62
C GLY A 145 40.62 -15.16 -26.01
N GLN A 146 40.33 -14.17 -25.17
CA GLN A 146 39.43 -13.06 -25.45
C GLN A 146 40.20 -11.74 -25.43
N LEU A 147 39.68 -10.75 -26.14
CA LEU A 147 40.10 -9.36 -26.05
C LEU A 147 39.03 -8.56 -25.31
N ASP A 148 39.32 -8.18 -24.08
CA ASP A 148 38.50 -7.23 -23.34
C ASP A 148 38.82 -5.82 -23.82
N TYR A 149 37.78 -5.07 -24.20
CA TYR A 149 37.92 -3.71 -24.71
C TYR A 149 37.01 -2.74 -23.98
N GLN A 150 37.52 -1.53 -23.76
CA GLN A 150 36.78 -0.38 -23.24
C GLN A 150 37.16 0.84 -24.06
N VAL A 151 36.21 1.47 -24.73
CA VAL A 151 36.42 2.62 -25.60
C VAL A 151 35.46 3.74 -25.20
N LEU A 152 36.01 4.91 -24.90
CA LEU A 152 35.28 6.14 -24.65
C LEU A 152 35.31 7.01 -25.91
N VAL A 153 34.13 7.23 -26.47
CA VAL A 153 33.92 8.11 -27.62
C VAL A 153 33.14 9.33 -27.15
N MET A 154 33.59 10.53 -27.53
CA MET A 154 32.95 11.78 -27.14
C MET A 154 32.81 12.71 -28.35
N GLN A 155 31.70 13.44 -28.39
CA GLN A 155 31.54 14.56 -29.31
C GLN A 155 32.15 15.83 -28.71
N ASP A 156 32.66 16.69 -29.59
CA ASP A 156 33.09 18.03 -29.20
C ASP A 156 31.92 18.94 -28.86
N ASP A 157 32.17 19.96 -28.05
CA ASP A 157 31.18 20.91 -27.53
C ASP A 157 30.27 21.49 -28.61
N ASN A 158 30.85 21.82 -29.76
CA ASN A 158 30.14 22.43 -30.89
C ASN A 158 29.16 21.47 -31.59
N LYS A 159 29.21 20.17 -31.30
CA LYS A 159 28.34 19.14 -31.90
C LYS A 159 27.47 18.36 -30.89
N LYS A 160 27.64 18.57 -29.57
CA LYS A 160 26.91 17.90 -28.47
C LYS A 160 25.38 17.86 -28.62
N ALA A 161 24.78 18.82 -29.34
CA ALA A 161 23.33 18.90 -29.55
C ALA A 161 22.80 17.90 -30.59
N THR A 162 23.67 17.31 -31.42
CA THR A 162 23.26 16.39 -32.49
C THR A 162 23.55 14.95 -32.08
N ARG A 163 22.54 14.09 -32.16
CA ARG A 163 22.72 12.66 -31.95
C ARG A 163 23.53 12.08 -33.10
N TYR A 164 24.65 11.42 -32.78
CA TYR A 164 25.51 10.75 -33.74
C TYR A 164 25.27 9.25 -33.70
N GLN A 165 25.00 8.66 -34.86
CA GLN A 165 24.89 7.22 -35.05
C GLN A 165 26.01 6.76 -35.98
N GLY A 166 26.76 5.75 -35.56
CA GLY A 166 27.89 5.24 -36.31
C GLY A 166 28.12 3.78 -36.06
N ASP A 167 29.04 3.19 -36.82
CA ASP A 167 29.53 1.85 -36.61
C ASP A 167 31.02 1.90 -36.24
N MET A 168 31.38 1.20 -35.18
CA MET A 168 32.74 1.00 -34.73
C MET A 168 33.26 -0.34 -35.25
N GLU A 169 34.36 -0.31 -36.00
CA GLU A 169 35.13 -1.48 -36.43
C GLU A 169 36.42 -1.56 -35.61
N LEU A 170 36.68 -2.73 -35.02
CA LEU A 170 37.93 -3.03 -34.32
C LEU A 170 38.76 -3.97 -35.17
N THR A 171 39.96 -3.55 -35.55
CA THR A 171 40.95 -4.38 -36.24
C THR A 171 42.10 -4.68 -35.30
N VAL A 172 42.29 -5.96 -34.98
CA VAL A 172 43.28 -6.42 -34.00
C VAL A 172 44.44 -7.08 -34.71
N ALA A 173 45.63 -6.53 -34.54
CA ALA A 173 46.88 -7.12 -34.98
C ALA A 173 47.63 -7.74 -33.78
N GLY A 174 48.12 -8.95 -33.98
CA GLY A 174 48.71 -9.74 -32.91
C GLY A 174 49.63 -10.83 -33.44
N ARG A 175 50.05 -11.70 -32.53
CA ARG A 175 51.05 -12.74 -32.80
C ARG A 175 50.64 -14.07 -32.18
N TYR A 176 50.97 -15.15 -32.86
CA TYR A 176 50.87 -16.52 -32.34
C TYR A 176 52.19 -16.97 -31.67
N PRO A 177 52.17 -18.00 -30.81
CA PRO A 177 53.37 -18.59 -30.21
C PRO A 177 54.41 -19.04 -31.23
N ASN A 178 53.96 -19.49 -32.41
CA ASN A 178 54.83 -19.91 -33.52
C ASN A 178 55.55 -18.74 -34.24
N GLY A 179 55.39 -17.51 -33.75
CA GLY A 179 56.03 -16.33 -34.28
C GLY A 179 55.31 -15.67 -35.46
N LYS A 180 54.26 -16.26 -36.03
CA LYS A 180 53.47 -15.66 -37.12
C LYS A 180 52.61 -14.51 -36.60
N THR A 181 52.52 -13.43 -37.37
CA THR A 181 51.62 -12.29 -37.10
C THR A 181 50.34 -12.43 -37.93
N ASN A 182 49.21 -12.04 -37.35
CA ASN A 182 47.94 -11.99 -38.07
C ASN A 182 47.14 -10.76 -37.66
N THR A 183 46.24 -10.35 -38.55
CA THR A 183 45.32 -9.22 -38.35
C THR A 183 43.89 -9.73 -38.52
N ILE A 184 43.07 -9.47 -37.51
CA ILE A 184 41.69 -9.95 -37.42
C ILE A 184 40.77 -8.75 -37.34
N LYS A 185 39.69 -8.78 -38.12
CA LYS A 185 38.62 -7.80 -38.03
C LYS A 185 37.50 -8.36 -37.16
N LEU A 186 37.10 -7.61 -36.14
CA LEU A 186 36.00 -7.97 -35.27
C LEU A 186 34.67 -7.54 -35.90
N PRO A 187 33.53 -8.10 -35.43
CA PRO A 187 32.21 -7.64 -35.84
C PRO A 187 32.04 -6.13 -35.62
N LEU A 188 31.27 -5.50 -36.50
CA LEU A 188 30.90 -4.09 -36.37
C LEU A 188 30.01 -3.90 -35.14
N ILE A 189 30.27 -2.83 -34.39
CA ILE A 189 29.52 -2.46 -33.20
C ILE A 189 28.82 -1.14 -33.49
N SER A 190 27.50 -1.16 -33.57
CA SER A 190 26.73 0.08 -33.72
C SER A 190 26.80 0.91 -32.45
N ILE A 191 27.12 2.18 -32.61
CA ILE A 191 27.25 3.16 -31.53
C ILE A 191 26.26 4.29 -31.75
N ASP A 192 25.67 4.72 -30.64
CA ASP A 192 24.80 5.87 -30.59
C ASP A 192 25.27 6.76 -29.43
N LEU A 193 25.57 8.01 -29.73
CA LEU A 193 25.98 8.97 -28.72
C LEU A 193 25.41 10.36 -28.97
N GLN A 194 24.98 11.00 -27.89
CA GLN A 194 24.60 12.42 -27.89
C GLN A 194 25.81 13.28 -27.49
N GLN A 195 26.37 13.04 -26.30
CA GLN A 195 27.60 13.70 -25.85
C GLN A 195 28.78 12.73 -25.77
N TYR A 196 28.56 11.56 -25.16
CA TYR A 196 29.56 10.52 -25.03
C TYR A 196 28.90 9.14 -25.03
N THR A 197 29.69 8.11 -25.33
CA THR A 197 29.30 6.71 -25.15
C THR A 197 30.49 5.89 -24.68
N PHE A 198 30.20 4.90 -23.84
CA PHE A 198 31.18 3.96 -23.32
C PHE A 198 30.91 2.60 -23.91
N VAL A 199 31.78 2.17 -24.83
CA VAL A 199 31.67 0.87 -25.49
C VAL A 199 32.57 -0.11 -24.76
N ARG A 200 31.96 -1.08 -24.08
CA ARG A 200 32.66 -2.15 -23.38
C ARG A 200 32.17 -3.50 -23.87
N GLY A 201 33.10 -4.43 -24.04
CA GLY A 201 32.77 -5.80 -24.36
C GLY A 201 33.99 -6.71 -24.30
N SER A 202 33.77 -7.95 -24.71
CA SER A 202 34.80 -8.97 -24.87
C SER A 202 34.58 -9.63 -26.21
N ALA A 203 35.66 -9.86 -26.95
CA ALA A 203 35.60 -10.46 -28.27
C ALA A 203 36.52 -11.67 -28.36
N PRO A 204 36.04 -12.78 -28.97
CA PRO A 204 36.84 -13.98 -29.09
C PRO A 204 38.02 -13.75 -30.02
N LEU A 205 39.20 -14.15 -29.55
CA LEU A 205 40.40 -14.23 -30.36
C LEU A 205 40.62 -15.70 -30.78
N PRO A 206 41.24 -15.95 -31.94
CA PRO A 206 41.65 -17.29 -32.33
C PRO A 206 42.59 -17.93 -31.30
N ASP A 207 42.61 -19.27 -31.28
CA ASP A 207 43.39 -20.02 -30.31
C ASP A 207 44.86 -19.60 -30.30
N ASN A 208 45.37 -19.35 -29.10
CA ASN A 208 46.73 -18.89 -28.86
C ASN A 208 47.11 -17.58 -29.58
N PHE A 209 46.15 -16.75 -29.98
CA PHE A 209 46.44 -15.43 -30.54
C PHE A 209 46.57 -14.39 -29.44
N THR A 210 47.71 -13.69 -29.38
CA THR A 210 47.92 -12.58 -28.43
C THR A 210 47.82 -11.25 -29.17
N ALA A 211 46.81 -10.43 -28.83
CA ALA A 211 46.66 -9.11 -29.40
C ALA A 211 47.77 -8.16 -28.93
N ARG A 212 48.33 -7.36 -29.85
CA ARG A 212 49.39 -6.37 -29.55
C ARG A 212 49.01 -4.96 -29.92
N VAL A 213 48.25 -4.80 -31.00
CA VAL A 213 47.84 -3.51 -31.54
C VAL A 213 46.38 -3.61 -31.93
N VAL A 214 45.58 -2.61 -31.55
CA VAL A 214 44.18 -2.50 -31.98
C VAL A 214 44.01 -1.17 -32.69
N THR A 215 43.45 -1.24 -33.89
CA THR A 215 43.01 -0.07 -34.65
C THR A 215 41.50 0.01 -34.56
N ILE A 216 41.03 1.11 -33.98
CA ILE A 216 39.63 1.48 -33.88
C ILE A 216 39.32 2.38 -35.08
N ARG A 217 38.23 2.09 -35.79
CA ARG A 217 37.68 2.93 -36.84
C ARG A 217 36.21 3.20 -36.56
N ILE A 218 35.81 4.45 -36.58
CA ILE A 218 34.42 4.86 -36.43
C ILE A 218 33.95 5.44 -37.76
N THR A 219 32.84 4.91 -38.27
CA THR A 219 32.22 5.34 -39.52
C THR A 219 30.83 5.86 -39.21
N ASP A 220 30.44 6.97 -39.82
CA ASP A 220 29.09 7.52 -39.71
C ASP A 220 28.11 6.67 -40.53
N GLN A 221 26.98 6.27 -39.95
CA GLN A 221 25.98 5.44 -40.63
C GLN A 221 25.30 6.16 -41.79
N ASN A 222 25.09 7.48 -41.67
CA ASN A 222 24.39 8.27 -42.69
C ASN A 222 25.29 8.58 -43.89
N SER A 223 26.53 8.96 -43.61
CA SER A 223 27.45 9.48 -44.62
C SER A 223 28.46 8.43 -45.10
N LYS A 224 28.58 7.29 -44.42
CA LYS A 224 29.60 6.24 -44.64
C LYS A 224 31.05 6.77 -44.63
N HIS A 225 31.27 7.99 -44.16
CA HIS A 225 32.58 8.58 -44.01
C HIS A 225 33.20 8.14 -42.69
N ILE A 226 34.52 7.97 -42.70
CA ILE A 226 35.29 7.66 -41.49
C ILE A 226 35.34 8.94 -40.66
N SER A 227 34.71 8.90 -39.49
CA SER A 227 34.65 10.05 -38.58
C SER A 227 35.85 10.08 -37.64
N ALA A 228 36.34 8.92 -37.20
CA ALA A 228 37.54 8.83 -36.38
C ALA A 228 38.29 7.53 -36.62
N THR A 229 39.60 7.55 -36.35
CA THR A 229 40.44 6.36 -36.33
C THR A 229 41.47 6.53 -35.24
N ARG A 230 41.81 5.48 -34.49
CA ARG A 230 42.88 5.50 -33.50
C ARG A 230 43.52 4.13 -33.38
N THR A 231 44.85 4.09 -33.33
CA THR A 231 45.62 2.86 -33.14
C THR A 231 46.27 2.90 -31.76
N LEU A 232 46.11 1.82 -31.00
CA LEU A 232 46.57 1.70 -29.62
C LEU A 232 47.24 0.36 -29.39
N HIS A 233 48.20 0.34 -28.48
CA HIS A 233 48.83 -0.90 -28.03
C HIS A 233 47.99 -1.58 -26.95
N VAL A 234 47.92 -2.91 -27.01
CA VAL A 234 47.28 -3.71 -25.97
C VAL A 234 48.22 -3.77 -24.78
N LEU A 235 47.70 -3.52 -23.59
CA LEU A 235 48.46 -3.63 -22.36
C LEU A 235 48.83 -5.11 -22.15
N ARG A 236 50.09 -5.35 -21.82
CA ARG A 236 50.60 -6.69 -21.50
C ARG A 236 50.01 -7.21 -20.21
#